data_AF-A0A1C1CB20-F1
#
_entry.id   AF-A0A1C1CB20-F1
#
_cell.length_a   1.000
_cell.length_b   1.000
_cell.length_c   1.000
_cell.angle_alpha   90.00
_cell.angle_beta   90.00
_cell.angle_gamma   90.00
#
_symmetry.space_group_name_H-M   'P 1'
#
loop_
_entity.id
_entity.type
_entity.pdbx_description
1 polymer ?
#
loop_
_entity_poly.entity_id
_entity_poly.type
_entity_poly.pdbx_seq_one_letter_code
_entity_poly.pdbx_strand_id
1 'polypeptide(L)'
;MDGPPLASFSLTHVRYNPADPVSYASAWLALVPQGLVVVYVTLMWASREAEIILMFAGQMACEMLNFGLKRMIREERPERRRHWLDLKAPD
;
A
#
# COMPACT_ATOMS: atom_id res chain seq x y z
N MET A 1 23.65 -5.08 13.20
CA MET A 1 22.54 -5.18 14.17
C MET A 1 21.24 -5.32 13.40
N ASP A 2 20.60 -6.48 13.52
CA ASP A 2 19.34 -6.79 12.86
C ASP A 2 18.23 -5.93 13.45
N GLY A 3 17.68 -5.01 12.64
CA GLY A 3 16.52 -4.21 13.06
C GLY A 3 15.33 -5.12 13.42
N PRO A 4 14.35 -4.63 14.19
CA PRO A 4 13.24 -5.45 14.67
C PRO A 4 12.61 -6.23 13.51
N PRO A 5 12.29 -7.53 13.72
CA PRO A 5 11.81 -8.38 12.65
C PRO A 5 10.53 -7.78 12.07
N LEU A 6 10.57 -7.35 10.80
CA LEU A 6 9.37 -6.88 10.12
C LEU A 6 8.51 -8.10 9.82
N ALA A 7 7.30 -8.09 10.34
CA ALA A 7 6.30 -9.08 9.97
C ALA A 7 5.81 -8.78 8.54
N SER A 8 5.74 -9.80 7.71
CA SER A 8 5.07 -9.71 6.41
C SER A 8 3.58 -9.97 6.62
N PHE A 9 2.74 -9.08 6.11
CA PHE A 9 1.32 -9.38 5.99
C PHE A 9 1.13 -10.44 4.90
N SER A 10 0.60 -11.61 5.26
CA SER A 10 0.60 -12.80 4.39
C SER A 10 -0.16 -12.62 3.07
N LEU A 11 -1.10 -11.67 3.01
CA LEU A 11 -1.92 -11.48 1.81
C LEU A 11 -1.19 -10.71 0.70
N THR A 12 -0.31 -9.76 1.05
CA THR A 12 0.33 -8.86 0.07
C THR A 12 1.76 -8.46 0.44
N HIS A 13 2.50 -9.30 1.18
CA HIS A 13 3.91 -9.06 1.58
C HIS A 13 4.19 -7.59 2.01
N VAL A 14 3.24 -6.99 2.74
CA VAL A 14 3.43 -5.65 3.31
C VAL A 14 4.24 -5.84 4.58
N ARG A 15 5.45 -5.28 4.60
CA ARG A 15 6.32 -5.31 5.78
C ARG A 15 5.93 -4.19 6.72
N TYR A 16 5.63 -4.53 7.96
CA TYR A 16 5.30 -3.57 9.01
C TYR A 16 6.10 -3.85 10.29
N ASN A 17 6.27 -2.84 11.14
CA ASN A 17 6.85 -3.02 12.46
C ASN A 17 5.74 -3.48 13.43
N PRO A 18 5.77 -4.72 13.94
CA PRO A 18 4.74 -5.19 14.86
C PRO A 18 4.73 -4.47 16.21
N ALA A 19 5.81 -3.77 16.57
CA ALA A 19 5.90 -2.98 17.80
C ALA A 19 5.25 -1.58 17.71
N ASP A 20 4.78 -1.17 16.52
CA ASP A 20 4.15 0.12 16.28
C ASP A 20 2.69 -0.04 15.78
N PRO A 21 1.68 0.33 16.59
CA PRO A 21 0.26 0.24 16.21
C PRO A 21 -0.09 1.00 14.92
N VAL A 22 0.59 2.12 14.63
CA VAL A 22 0.35 2.91 13.42
C VAL A 22 0.89 2.16 12.19
N SER A 23 2.06 1.52 12.32
CA SER A 23 2.59 0.65 11.27
C SER A 23 1.66 -0.54 11.00
N TYR A 24 1.02 -1.08 12.04
CA TYR A 24 0.04 -2.15 11.90
C TYR A 24 -1.23 -1.68 11.16
N ALA A 25 -1.81 -0.55 11.58
CA ALA A 25 -2.98 0.03 10.92
C ALA A 25 -2.71 0.38 9.45
N SER A 26 -1.55 0.96 9.15
CA SER A 26 -1.17 1.31 7.78
C SER A 26 -0.99 0.07 6.87
N ALA A 27 -0.55 -1.07 7.42
CA ALA A 27 -0.49 -2.33 6.67
C ALA A 27 -1.87 -2.81 6.21
N TRP A 28 -2.89 -2.65 7.06
CA TRP A 28 -4.28 -2.95 6.70
C TRP A 28 -4.86 -1.92 5.72
N LEU A 29 -4.57 -0.63 5.91
CA LEU A 29 -5.02 0.42 4.99
C LEU A 29 -4.47 0.23 3.58
N ALA A 30 -3.27 -0.34 3.44
CA ALA A 30 -2.68 -0.67 2.15
C ALA A 30 -3.49 -1.72 1.35
N LEU A 31 -4.36 -2.49 2.02
CA LEU A 31 -5.24 -3.49 1.41
C LEU A 31 -6.62 -2.95 1.02
N VAL A 32 -6.97 -1.76 1.51
CA VAL A 32 -8.29 -1.15 1.29
C VAL A 32 -8.61 -1.00 -0.21
N PRO A 33 -7.69 -0.52 -1.08
CA PRO A 33 -7.99 -0.43 -2.51
C PRO A 33 -8.40 -1.78 -3.12
N GLN A 34 -7.71 -2.87 -2.78
CA GLN A 34 -8.10 -4.20 -3.28
C GLN A 34 -9.45 -4.65 -2.71
N GLY A 35 -9.73 -4.41 -1.42
CA GLY A 35 -11.01 -4.76 -0.81
C GLY A 35 -12.19 -4.01 -1.44
N LEU A 36 -11.99 -2.74 -1.78
CA LEU A 36 -13.02 -1.90 -2.41
C LEU A 36 -13.43 -2.40 -3.80
N VAL A 37 -12.58 -3.14 -4.52
CA VAL A 37 -12.95 -3.72 -5.81
C VAL A 37 -14.19 -4.61 -5.68
N VAL A 38 -14.24 -5.45 -4.64
CA VAL A 38 -15.40 -6.34 -4.41
C VAL A 38 -16.66 -5.51 -4.15
N VAL A 39 -16.53 -4.48 -3.30
CA VAL A 39 -17.64 -3.57 -2.96
C VAL A 39 -18.17 -2.87 -4.21
N TYR A 40 -17.29 -2.29 -5.02
CA TYR A 40 -17.70 -1.62 -6.26
C TYR A 40 -18.36 -2.59 -7.24
N VAL A 41 -17.82 -3.79 -7.44
CA VAL A 41 -18.42 -4.78 -8.35
C VAL A 41 -19.80 -5.21 -7.88
N THR A 42 -19.97 -5.48 -6.58
CA THR A 42 -21.27 -5.81 -6.01
C THR A 42 -22.27 -4.67 -6.19
N LEU A 43 -21.88 -3.44 -5.90
CA LEU A 43 -22.77 -2.29 -6.00
C LEU A 43 -23.10 -1.91 -7.45
N MET A 44 -22.13 -1.97 -8.38
CA MET A 44 -22.38 -1.75 -9.81
C MET A 44 -23.45 -2.70 -10.34
N TRP A 45 -23.43 -3.96 -9.89
CA TRP A 45 -24.45 -4.95 -10.24
C TRP A 45 -25.82 -4.64 -9.60
N ALA A 46 -25.83 -4.23 -8.33
CA ALA A 46 -27.05 -4.01 -7.56
C ALA A 46 -27.78 -2.70 -7.89
N SER A 47 -27.07 -1.57 -7.95
CA SER A 47 -27.68 -0.24 -8.09
C SER A 47 -27.56 0.35 -9.49
N ARG A 48 -26.55 -0.05 -10.29
CA ARG A 48 -26.22 0.54 -11.60
C ARG A 48 -26.06 2.07 -11.54
N GLU A 49 -25.61 2.58 -10.39
CA GLU A 49 -25.34 4.00 -10.18
C GLU A 49 -24.06 4.43 -10.91
N ALA A 50 -24.15 5.57 -11.61
CA ALA A 50 -23.03 6.10 -12.38
C ALA A 50 -21.87 6.53 -11.48
N GLU A 51 -22.14 7.02 -10.26
CA GLU A 51 -21.08 7.37 -9.30
C GLU A 51 -20.18 6.18 -8.96
N ILE A 52 -20.77 4.99 -8.80
CA ILE A 52 -20.04 3.78 -8.42
C ILE A 52 -19.14 3.31 -9.57
N ILE A 53 -19.65 3.36 -10.80
CA ILE A 53 -18.86 3.06 -12.01
C ILE A 53 -17.71 4.07 -12.14
N LEU A 54 -17.97 5.35 -11.89
CA LEU A 54 -16.96 6.40 -11.95
C LEU A 54 -15.87 6.21 -10.88
N MET A 55 -16.25 5.89 -9.65
CA MET A 55 -15.32 5.58 -8.56
C MET A 55 -14.46 4.35 -8.87
N PHE A 56 -15.07 3.28 -9.39
CA PHE A 56 -14.37 2.08 -9.82
C PHE A 56 -13.36 2.39 -10.94
N ALA A 57 -13.79 3.12 -11.97
CA ALA A 57 -12.93 3.54 -13.07
C ALA A 57 -11.75 4.39 -12.58
N GLY A 58 -11.99 5.34 -11.66
CA GLY A 58 -10.95 6.13 -11.02
C GLY A 58 -9.94 5.26 -10.28
N GLN A 59 -10.40 4.29 -9.49
CA GLN A 59 -9.51 3.36 -8.78
C GLN A 59 -8.65 2.52 -9.74
N MET A 60 -9.25 2.02 -10.83
CA MET A 60 -8.52 1.26 -11.86
C MET A 60 -7.50 2.13 -12.60
N ALA A 61 -7.84 3.39 -12.90
CA ALA A 61 -6.92 4.34 -13.51
C ALA A 61 -5.74 4.64 -12.58
N CYS A 62 -5.98 4.86 -11.28
CA CYS A 62 -4.93 5.03 -10.29
C CYS A 62 -3.99 3.81 -10.21
N GLU A 63 -4.53 2.60 -10.18
CA GLU A 63 -3.71 1.38 -10.13
C GLU A 63 -2.91 1.18 -11.42
N MET A 64 -3.52 1.41 -12.58
CA MET A 64 -2.86 1.32 -13.89
C MET A 64 -1.73 2.35 -14.02
N LEU A 65 -1.98 3.60 -13.62
CA LEU A 65 -0.96 4.65 -13.60
C LEU A 65 0.16 4.32 -12.62
N ASN A 66 -0.16 3.90 -11.40
CA ASN A 66 0.84 3.46 -10.42
C ASN A 66 1.70 2.31 -10.95
N PHE A 67 1.08 1.32 -11.60
CA PHE A 67 1.78 0.19 -12.21
C PHE A 67 2.71 0.63 -13.35
N GLY A 68 2.19 1.45 -14.27
CA GLY A 68 2.94 2.00 -15.39
C GLY A 68 4.13 2.84 -14.94
N LEU A 69 3.89 3.80 -14.03
CA LEU A 69 4.94 4.67 -13.47
C LEU A 69 6.03 3.88 -12.75
N LYS A 70 5.66 2.92 -11.90
CA LYS A 70 6.63 2.03 -11.22
C LYS A 70 7.48 1.25 -12.22
N ARG A 71 6.91 0.82 -13.34
CA ARG A 71 7.61 0.06 -14.38
C ARG A 71 8.47 0.92 -15.30
N MET A 72 8.09 2.19 -15.49
CA MET A 72 8.83 3.16 -16.29
C MET A 72 10.02 3.75 -15.53
N ILE A 73 9.80 4.21 -14.30
CA ILE A 73 10.83 4.89 -13.49
C ILE A 73 11.80 3.87 -12.88
N ARG A 74 11.28 2.75 -12.36
CA ARG A 74 12.08 1.67 -11.71
C ARG A 74 13.06 2.18 -10.65
N GLU A 75 12.67 3.25 -9.94
CA GLU A 75 13.46 3.78 -8.84
C GLU A 75 13.75 2.68 -7.82
N GLU A 76 14.98 2.67 -7.31
CA GLU A 76 15.33 1.76 -6.23
C GLU A 76 14.41 2.04 -5.03
N ARG A 77 13.82 0.98 -4.46
CA ARG A 77 13.05 1.13 -3.22
C ARG A 77 14.02 1.73 -2.20
N PRO A 78 13.65 2.78 -1.46
CA PRO A 78 14.55 3.38 -0.49
C PRO A 78 15.01 2.28 0.46
N GLU A 79 16.28 1.90 0.34
CA GLU A 79 16.87 0.92 1.23
C GLU A 79 16.72 1.48 2.63
N ARG A 80 16.18 0.64 3.54
CA ARG A 80 15.90 0.96 4.95
C ARG A 80 16.85 2.06 5.43
N ARG A 81 16.33 3.26 5.70
CA ARG A 81 17.06 4.44 6.18
C ARG A 81 18.01 4.09 7.33
N ARG A 82 19.18 3.53 7.05
CA ARG A 82 20.30 3.42 7.98
C ARG A 82 20.91 4.80 8.16
N HIS A 83 21.05 5.52 7.05
CA HIS A 83 21.61 6.87 7.03
C HIS A 83 20.92 7.87 8.00
N TRP A 84 19.61 7.77 8.25
CA TRP A 84 18.94 8.67 9.20
C TRP A 84 19.09 8.27 10.67
N LEU A 85 19.45 7.00 10.93
CA LEU A 85 19.86 6.53 12.25
C LEU A 85 21.34 6.83 12.49
N ASP A 86 22.17 6.74 11.44
CA ASP A 86 23.61 7.05 11.47
C ASP A 86 23.86 8.56 11.72
N LEU A 87 23.00 9.44 11.19
CA LEU A 87 23.06 10.88 11.47
C LEU A 87 22.57 11.28 12.88
N LYS A 88 21.93 10.35 13.62
CA LYS A 88 21.32 10.63 14.93
C LYS A 88 22.05 9.95 16.10
N ALA A 89 23.09 9.16 15.81
CA ALA A 89 23.99 8.61 16.82
C ALA A 89 25.17 9.57 17.03
N PRO A 90 25.40 10.09 18.25
CA PRO A 90 26.71 10.61 18.60
C PRO A 90 27.66 9.43 18.79
N ASP A 91 28.80 9.49 18.09
CA ASP A 91 30.05 8.70 18.16
C ASP A 91 30.01 7.28 18.74
#